data_AF-X1E783-F1
#
_entry.id   AF-X1E783-F1
#
_cell.length_a   1.000
_cell.length_b   1.000
_cell.length_c   1.000
_cell.angle_alpha   90.00
_cell.angle_beta   90.00
_cell.angle_gamma   90.00
#
_symmetry.space_group_name_H-M   'P 1'
#
loop_
_entity.id
_entity.type
_entity.pdbx_description
1 polymer ?
#
loop_
_entity_poly.entity_id
_entity_poly.type
_entity_poly.pdbx_seq_one_letter_code
_entity_poly.pdbx_strand_id
1 'polypeptide(L)'
;YDSSLAFINIRQAQKFFNYGDSVTGIEVKIEDLYNAGKLSDDIDLMLGPPYYARDWMKMNRNLFSALKLEKIVMFIILTLIIIVASFNIISNLIMIVIEKAREIAIIRTMGATSKGIMSIFIIHGLIIGIVGTFIGVTGGYILCQLLKTYKFINLPGDVYYLSYLPVRMNLFDFTVVPLAAIIITLIATIYPSWQAAKLDPVEPLRYE
;
A
#
# COMPACT_ATOMS: atom_id res chain seq x y z
N TYR A 1 16.73 33.19 6.79
CA TYR A 1 15.56 32.63 7.51
C TYR A 1 15.63 32.94 9.01
N ASP A 2 16.82 33.10 9.62
CA ASP A 2 16.98 33.45 11.05
C ASP A 2 16.85 34.95 11.40
N SER A 3 15.83 35.65 10.91
CA SER A 3 15.64 37.08 11.23
C SER A 3 14.24 37.48 11.70
N SER A 4 13.33 36.54 11.98
CA SER A 4 11.94 36.84 12.40
C SER A 4 11.51 36.25 13.75
N LEU A 5 12.35 35.44 14.41
CA LEU A 5 12.02 34.79 15.67
C LEU A 5 12.98 35.22 16.77
N ALA A 6 12.42 35.73 17.88
CA ALA A 6 13.15 36.07 19.09
C ALA A 6 12.46 35.43 20.29
N PHE A 7 13.24 34.86 21.20
CA PHE A 7 12.74 34.27 22.43
C PHE A 7 13.03 35.23 23.59
N ILE A 8 12.00 35.53 24.38
CA ILE A 8 12.09 36.38 25.57
C ILE A 8 11.38 35.73 26.75
N ASN A 9 11.69 36.16 27.97
CA ASN A 9 11.00 35.65 29.15
C ASN A 9 9.52 36.06 29.13
N ILE A 10 8.62 35.14 29.48
CA ILE A 10 7.17 35.38 29.44
C ILE A 10 6.74 36.61 30.26
N ARG A 11 7.36 36.86 31.42
CA ARG A 11 7.03 38.03 32.25
C ARG A 11 7.44 39.34 31.58
N GLN A 12 8.52 39.33 30.80
CA GLN A 12 8.96 40.49 30.02
C GLN A 12 8.03 40.71 28.82
N ALA A 13 7.63 39.63 28.13
CA ALA A 13 6.66 39.69 27.03
C ALA A 13 5.32 40.26 27.50
N GLN A 14 4.78 39.76 28.61
CA GLN A 14 3.52 40.21 29.21
C GLN A 14 3.53 41.70 29.55
N LYS A 15 4.64 42.21 30.11
CA LYS A 15 4.82 43.64 30.39
C LYS A 15 4.93 44.45 29.10
N PHE A 16 5.70 43.98 28.13
CA PHE A 16 5.93 44.67 26.87
C PHE A 16 4.65 44.80 26.02
N PHE A 17 3.85 43.73 25.93
CA PHE A 17 2.58 43.71 25.20
C PHE A 17 1.37 44.16 26.03
N ASN A 18 1.58 44.54 27.29
CA ASN A 18 0.54 44.99 28.22
C ASN A 18 -0.62 43.98 28.41
N TYR A 19 -0.28 42.69 28.54
CA TYR A 19 -1.26 41.60 28.72
C TYR A 19 -1.58 41.29 30.20
N GLY A 20 -0.95 41.98 31.15
CA GLY A 20 -1.07 41.64 32.57
C GLY A 20 -0.64 40.19 32.82
N ASP A 21 -1.49 39.41 33.49
CA ASP A 21 -1.25 37.98 33.74
C ASP A 21 -1.75 37.04 32.61
N SER A 22 -2.23 37.59 31.49
CA SER A 22 -2.78 36.80 30.37
C SER A 22 -1.71 36.37 29.37
N VAL A 23 -2.02 35.34 28.58
CA VAL A 23 -1.19 34.85 27.46
C VAL A 23 -2.05 34.58 26.23
N THR A 24 -1.46 34.67 25.04
CA THR A 24 -2.17 34.45 23.76
C THR A 24 -2.46 32.96 23.50
N GLY A 25 -1.65 32.06 24.07
CA GLY A 25 -1.82 30.62 23.92
C GLY A 25 -0.85 29.85 24.80
N ILE A 26 -1.16 28.57 25.01
CA ILE A 26 -0.32 27.62 25.74
C ILE A 26 -0.03 26.47 24.78
N GLU A 27 1.25 26.17 24.58
CA GLU A 27 1.68 25.03 23.80
C GLU A 27 1.91 23.84 24.74
N VAL A 28 1.23 22.73 24.45
CA VAL A 28 1.36 21.49 25.23
C VAL A 28 2.17 20.49 24.40
N LYS A 29 3.35 20.15 24.90
CA LYS A 29 4.19 19.12 24.29
C LYS A 29 3.80 17.75 24.83
N ILE A 30 3.60 16.81 23.91
CA ILE A 30 3.23 15.42 24.19
C ILE A 30 4.31 14.47 23.68
N GLU A 31 4.45 13.32 24.32
CA GLU A 31 5.40 12.28 23.90
C GLU A 31 4.86 11.49 22.69
N ASP A 32 3.57 11.16 22.68
CA ASP A 32 2.92 10.43 21.60
C ASP A 32 2.14 11.37 20.66
N LEU A 33 2.70 11.56 19.46
CA LEU A 33 2.12 12.38 18.38
C LEU A 33 0.73 11.88 17.93
N TYR A 34 0.44 10.59 18.06
CA TYR A 34 -0.84 10.00 17.63
C TYR A 34 -1.98 10.31 18.60
N ASN A 35 -1.67 10.60 19.87
CA ASN A 35 -2.66 11.01 20.86
C ASN A 35 -3.00 12.51 20.80
N ALA A 36 -2.32 13.29 19.96
CA ALA A 36 -2.52 14.73 19.86
C ALA A 36 -3.97 15.15 19.60
N GLY A 37 -4.65 14.44 18.69
CA GLY A 37 -6.05 14.73 18.35
C GLY A 37 -6.98 14.45 19.53
N LYS A 38 -6.84 13.28 20.16
CA LYS A 38 -7.65 12.90 21.33
C LYS A 38 -7.44 13.87 22.50
N LEU A 39 -6.19 14.20 22.80
CA LEU A 39 -5.89 15.17 23.87
C LEU A 39 -6.44 16.56 23.55
N SER A 40 -6.34 17.01 22.29
CA SER A 40 -6.95 18.28 21.87
C SER A 40 -8.46 18.27 22.10
N ASP A 41 -9.14 17.18 21.75
CA ASP A 41 -10.59 17.06 21.92
C ASP A 41 -10.97 17.00 23.43
N ASP A 42 -10.17 16.30 24.25
CA ASP A 42 -10.34 16.25 25.70
C ASP A 42 -10.15 17.65 26.34
N ILE A 43 -9.15 18.41 25.90
CA ILE A 43 -8.90 19.80 26.36
C ILE A 43 -10.04 20.73 25.93
N ASP A 44 -10.52 20.60 24.69
CA ASP A 44 -11.66 21.36 24.17
C ASP A 44 -12.92 21.12 25.03
N LEU A 45 -13.16 19.86 25.42
CA LEU A 45 -14.28 19.48 26.29
C LEU A 45 -14.13 20.02 27.71
N MET A 46 -12.91 20.08 28.25
CA MET A 46 -12.65 20.56 29.62
C MET A 46 -12.73 22.08 29.75
N LEU A 47 -12.21 22.83 28.78
CA LEU A 47 -12.13 24.29 28.85
C LEU A 47 -13.38 24.98 28.28
N GLY A 48 -13.96 24.43 27.21
CA GLY A 48 -15.10 25.02 26.52
C GLY A 48 -14.84 26.42 25.93
N PRO A 49 -15.84 27.00 25.23
CA PRO A 49 -15.72 28.34 24.66
C PRO A 49 -15.44 29.40 25.75
N PRO A 50 -14.52 30.37 25.53
CA PRO A 50 -13.92 30.78 24.25
C PRO A 50 -12.58 30.10 23.90
N TYR A 51 -12.16 29.08 24.63
CA TYR A 51 -10.88 28.42 24.42
C TYR A 51 -11.01 27.28 23.40
N TYR A 52 -9.97 27.14 22.56
CA TYR A 52 -9.91 26.10 21.54
C TYR A 52 -8.50 25.52 21.48
N ALA A 53 -8.39 24.21 21.62
CA ALA A 53 -7.22 23.42 21.37
C ALA A 53 -7.11 23.13 19.86
N ARG A 54 -5.91 23.29 19.32
CA ARG A 54 -5.59 22.93 17.93
C ARG A 54 -4.40 21.99 17.96
N ASP A 55 -4.62 20.74 17.58
CA ASP A 55 -3.50 19.83 17.36
C ASP A 55 -2.75 20.15 16.06
N TRP A 56 -1.52 19.65 15.99
CA TRP A 56 -0.61 19.88 14.87
C TRP A 56 -1.15 19.34 13.52
N MET A 57 -2.02 18.33 13.51
CA MET A 57 -2.67 17.83 12.29
C MET A 57 -3.80 18.77 11.84
N LYS A 58 -4.61 19.28 12.77
CA LYS A 58 -5.63 20.32 12.50
C LYS A 58 -4.98 21.59 11.95
N MET A 59 -3.84 22.02 12.49
CA MET A 59 -3.08 23.17 12.01
C MET A 59 -2.53 22.97 10.58
N ASN A 60 -2.21 21.72 10.21
CA ASN A 60 -1.64 21.36 8.91
C ASN A 60 -2.62 20.58 8.02
N ARG A 61 -3.93 20.79 8.19
CA ARG A 61 -4.99 19.99 7.55
C ARG A 61 -4.82 19.84 6.03
N ASN A 62 -4.40 20.89 5.33
CA ASN A 62 -4.20 20.87 3.87
C ASN A 62 -3.09 19.89 3.47
N LEU A 63 -1.96 19.90 4.18
CA LEU A 63 -0.85 18.97 3.95
C LEU A 63 -1.30 17.52 4.19
N PHE A 64 -1.95 17.25 5.33
CA PHE A 64 -2.43 15.91 5.66
C PHE A 64 -3.51 15.41 4.70
N SER A 65 -4.40 16.29 4.24
CA SER A 65 -5.42 15.94 3.25
C SER A 65 -4.79 15.60 1.90
N ALA A 66 -3.77 16.37 1.47
CA ALA A 66 -3.02 16.09 0.25
C ALA A 66 -2.30 14.73 0.33
N LEU A 67 -1.58 14.46 1.42
CA LEU A 67 -0.91 13.16 1.64
C LEU A 67 -1.89 11.98 1.68
N LYS A 68 -3.08 12.18 2.26
CA LYS A 68 -4.14 11.16 2.27
C LYS A 68 -4.68 10.89 0.87
N LEU A 69 -4.94 11.94 0.09
CA LEU A 69 -5.40 11.82 -1.30
C LEU A 69 -4.34 11.11 -2.16
N GLU A 70 -3.08 11.47 -2.01
CA GLU A 70 -1.97 10.81 -2.72
C GLU A 70 -1.94 9.30 -2.44
N LYS A 71 -2.06 8.89 -1.16
CA LYS A 71 -2.14 7.47 -0.79
C LYS A 71 -3.34 6.75 -1.40
N ILE A 72 -4.49 7.41 -1.47
CA ILE A 72 -5.70 6.84 -2.09
C ILE A 72 -5.48 6.63 -3.60
N VAL A 73 -4.91 7.63 -4.28
CA VAL A 73 -4.61 7.53 -5.72
C VAL A 73 -3.62 6.39 -5.99
N MET A 74 -2.55 6.29 -5.20
CA MET A 74 -1.58 5.19 -5.30
C MET A 74 -2.24 3.82 -5.07
N PHE A 75 -3.16 3.71 -4.13
CA PHE A 75 -3.93 2.48 -3.89
C PHE A 75 -4.79 2.09 -5.09
N ILE A 76 -5.47 3.05 -5.73
CA ILE A 76 -6.29 2.82 -6.93
C ILE A 76 -5.41 2.34 -8.09
N ILE A 77 -4.28 3.01 -8.35
CA ILE A 77 -3.35 2.64 -9.43
C ILE A 77 -2.80 1.23 -9.20
N LEU A 78 -2.33 0.93 -7.97
CA LEU A 78 -1.81 -0.39 -7.63
C LEU A 78 -2.86 -1.49 -7.84
N THR A 79 -4.11 -1.24 -7.41
CA THR A 79 -5.21 -2.19 -7.59
C THR A 79 -5.49 -2.44 -9.08
N LEU A 80 -5.49 -1.39 -9.90
CA LEU A 80 -5.71 -1.52 -11.34
C LEU A 80 -4.60 -2.34 -12.01
N ILE A 81 -3.34 -2.12 -11.64
CA ILE A 81 -2.19 -2.90 -12.14
C ILE A 81 -2.36 -4.38 -11.79
N ILE A 82 -2.76 -4.69 -10.55
CA ILE A 82 -2.98 -6.07 -10.11
C ILE A 82 -4.11 -6.73 -10.91
N ILE A 83 -5.21 -6.01 -11.17
CA ILE A 83 -6.32 -6.51 -11.98
C ILE A 83 -5.85 -6.84 -13.40
N VAL A 84 -5.13 -5.92 -14.05
CA VAL A 84 -4.59 -6.11 -15.41
C VAL A 84 -3.64 -7.30 -15.45
N ALA A 85 -2.74 -7.42 -14.47
CA ALA A 85 -1.83 -8.56 -14.35
C ALA A 85 -2.59 -9.89 -14.16
N SER A 86 -3.64 -9.90 -13.33
CA SER A 86 -4.46 -11.08 -13.09
C SER A 86 -5.19 -11.54 -14.35
N PHE A 87 -5.73 -10.61 -15.14
CA PHE A 87 -6.31 -10.92 -16.44
C PHE A 87 -5.29 -11.52 -17.41
N ASN A 88 -4.06 -11.02 -17.39
CA ASN A 88 -3.00 -11.58 -18.22
C ASN A 88 -2.71 -13.06 -17.87
N ILE A 89 -2.65 -13.38 -16.57
CA ILE A 89 -2.48 -14.75 -16.09
C ILE A 89 -3.66 -15.63 -16.54
N ILE A 90 -4.89 -15.14 -16.41
CA ILE A 90 -6.09 -15.86 -16.85
C ILE A 90 -6.00 -16.18 -18.34
N SER A 91 -5.77 -15.18 -19.18
CA SER A 91 -5.68 -15.34 -20.64
C SER A 91 -4.57 -16.33 -21.03
N ASN A 92 -3.41 -16.25 -20.37
CA ASN A 92 -2.30 -17.15 -20.62
C ASN A 92 -2.64 -18.60 -20.23
N LEU A 93 -3.25 -18.81 -19.05
CA LEU A 93 -3.64 -20.16 -18.62
C LEU A 93 -4.72 -20.76 -19.51
N ILE A 94 -5.71 -19.98 -19.94
CA ILE A 94 -6.73 -20.44 -20.90
C ILE A 94 -6.04 -20.86 -22.21
N MET A 95 -5.10 -20.07 -22.71
CA MET A 95 -4.35 -20.40 -23.92
C MET A 95 -3.58 -21.71 -23.78
N ILE A 96 -2.87 -21.91 -22.67
CA ILE A 96 -2.14 -23.17 -22.38
C ILE A 96 -3.12 -24.36 -22.34
N VAL A 97 -4.29 -24.19 -21.74
CA VAL A 97 -5.32 -25.24 -21.67
C VAL A 97 -5.79 -25.64 -23.06
N ILE A 98 -6.01 -24.67 -23.95
CA ILE A 98 -6.43 -24.91 -25.33
C ILE A 98 -5.32 -25.59 -26.14
N GLU A 99 -4.08 -25.09 -26.06
CA GLU A 99 -2.92 -25.66 -26.75
C GLU A 99 -2.63 -27.11 -26.29
N LYS A 100 -2.85 -27.41 -25.01
CA LYS A 100 -2.61 -28.72 -24.41
C LYS A 100 -3.86 -29.60 -24.33
N ALA A 101 -4.98 -29.22 -24.96
CA ALA A 101 -6.24 -29.94 -24.87
C ALA A 101 -6.13 -31.44 -25.25
N ARG A 102 -5.31 -31.78 -26.26
CA ARG A 102 -5.06 -33.18 -26.66
C ARG A 102 -4.31 -33.97 -25.59
N GLU A 103 -3.27 -33.39 -25.00
CA GLU A 103 -2.50 -34.04 -23.91
C GLU A 103 -3.40 -34.28 -22.69
N ILE A 104 -4.27 -33.31 -22.37
CA ILE A 104 -5.28 -33.44 -21.31
C ILE A 104 -6.26 -34.58 -21.63
N ALA A 105 -6.75 -34.68 -22.87
CA ALA A 105 -7.65 -35.74 -23.30
C ALA A 105 -7.01 -37.14 -23.18
N ILE A 106 -5.74 -37.30 -23.59
CA ILE A 106 -4.98 -38.55 -23.43
C ILE A 106 -4.86 -38.92 -21.95
N ILE A 107 -4.53 -37.96 -21.08
CA ILE A 107 -4.41 -38.22 -19.65
C ILE A 107 -5.77 -38.57 -19.02
N ARG A 108 -6.87 -37.98 -19.50
CA ARG A 108 -8.23 -38.37 -19.10
C ARG A 108 -8.60 -39.79 -19.54
N THR A 109 -8.24 -40.20 -20.75
CA THR A 109 -8.52 -41.57 -21.21
C THR A 109 -7.68 -42.62 -20.48
N MET A 110 -6.50 -42.25 -19.97
CA MET A 110 -5.71 -43.07 -19.06
C MET A 110 -6.26 -43.14 -17.61
N GLY A 111 -7.36 -42.44 -17.31
CA GLY A 111 -8.05 -42.52 -16.01
C GLY A 111 -7.83 -41.34 -15.06
N ALA A 112 -7.24 -40.23 -15.52
CA ALA A 112 -7.11 -39.05 -14.68
C ALA A 112 -8.47 -38.40 -14.36
N THR A 113 -8.64 -37.98 -13.11
CA THR A 113 -9.86 -37.29 -12.66
C THR A 113 -9.82 -35.81 -13.02
N SER A 114 -11.01 -35.20 -13.22
CA SER A 114 -11.13 -33.74 -13.43
C SER A 114 -10.50 -32.92 -12.30
N LYS A 115 -10.50 -33.45 -11.06
CA LYS A 115 -9.82 -32.81 -9.92
C LYS A 115 -8.30 -32.83 -10.06
N GLY A 116 -7.73 -33.91 -10.59
CA GLY A 116 -6.29 -33.99 -10.86
C GLY A 116 -5.83 -32.96 -11.88
N ILE A 117 -6.58 -32.81 -12.97
CA ILE A 117 -6.31 -31.80 -14.01
C ILE A 117 -6.43 -30.40 -13.43
N MET A 118 -7.50 -30.10 -12.69
CA MET A 118 -7.69 -28.82 -12.02
C MET A 118 -6.52 -28.49 -11.08
N SER A 119 -6.03 -29.48 -10.32
CA SER A 119 -4.94 -29.28 -9.36
C SER A 119 -3.62 -28.94 -10.05
N ILE A 120 -3.34 -29.50 -11.22
CA ILE A 120 -2.14 -29.16 -12.02
C ILE A 120 -2.15 -27.67 -12.38
N PHE A 121 -3.27 -27.15 -12.89
CA PHE A 121 -3.38 -25.74 -13.28
C PHE A 121 -3.36 -24.78 -12.09
N ILE A 122 -3.96 -25.16 -10.96
CA ILE A 122 -3.85 -24.40 -9.71
C ILE A 122 -2.41 -24.33 -9.23
N ILE A 123 -1.67 -25.45 -9.24
CA ILE A 123 -0.26 -25.49 -8.86
C ILE A 123 0.58 -24.63 -9.82
N HIS A 124 0.28 -24.67 -11.11
CA HIS A 124 0.96 -23.83 -12.11
C HIS A 124 0.76 -22.34 -11.81
N GLY A 125 -0.50 -21.94 -11.54
CA GLY A 125 -0.85 -20.60 -11.10
C GLY A 125 -0.14 -20.18 -9.80
N LEU A 126 -0.08 -21.08 -8.83
CA LEU A 126 0.59 -20.86 -7.56
C LEU A 126 2.11 -20.66 -7.74
N ILE A 127 2.75 -21.46 -8.58
CA ILE A 127 4.18 -21.31 -8.89
C ILE A 127 4.44 -19.94 -9.52
N ILE A 128 3.64 -19.54 -10.52
CA ILE A 128 3.76 -18.22 -11.15
C ILE A 128 3.57 -17.11 -10.11
N GLY A 129 2.56 -17.22 -9.25
CA GLY A 129 2.28 -16.27 -8.18
C GLY A 129 3.42 -16.15 -7.18
N ILE A 130 3.97 -17.27 -6.70
CA ILE A 130 5.07 -17.31 -5.72
C ILE A 130 6.35 -16.75 -6.34
N VAL A 131 6.75 -17.22 -7.52
CA VAL A 131 7.99 -16.78 -8.18
C VAL A 131 7.91 -15.29 -8.54
N GLY A 132 6.78 -14.85 -9.11
CA GLY A 132 6.56 -13.44 -9.42
C GLY A 132 6.59 -12.55 -8.17
N THR A 133 5.94 -13.00 -7.09
CA THR A 133 5.94 -12.27 -5.81
C THR A 133 7.34 -12.22 -5.20
N PHE A 134 8.09 -13.33 -5.22
CA PHE A 134 9.45 -13.38 -4.70
C PHE A 134 10.40 -12.43 -5.45
N ILE A 135 10.34 -12.44 -6.77
CA ILE A 135 11.12 -11.52 -7.62
C ILE A 135 10.70 -10.07 -7.36
N GLY A 136 9.39 -9.80 -7.29
CA GLY A 136 8.85 -8.46 -7.05
C GLY A 136 9.25 -7.88 -5.68
N VAL A 137 9.14 -8.69 -4.62
CA VAL A 137 9.54 -8.30 -3.25
C VAL A 137 11.04 -8.06 -3.17
N THR A 138 11.84 -8.97 -3.73
CA THR A 138 13.29 -8.84 -3.73
C THR A 138 13.75 -7.61 -4.52
N GLY A 139 13.19 -7.41 -5.72
CA GLY A 139 13.47 -6.23 -6.54
C GLY A 139 13.03 -4.92 -5.88
N GLY A 140 11.84 -4.90 -5.28
CA GLY A 140 11.34 -3.75 -4.52
C GLY A 140 12.20 -3.42 -3.31
N TYR A 141 12.64 -4.44 -2.56
CA TYR A 141 13.55 -4.26 -1.43
C TYR A 141 14.90 -3.67 -1.86
N ILE A 142 15.51 -4.22 -2.91
CA ILE A 142 16.77 -3.71 -3.47
C ILE A 142 16.61 -2.26 -3.92
N LEU A 143 15.52 -1.95 -4.64
CA LEU A 143 15.24 -0.60 -5.11
C LEU A 143 15.10 0.38 -3.94
N CYS A 144 14.32 0.03 -2.91
CA CYS A 144 14.17 0.86 -1.71
C CYS A 144 15.52 1.08 -0.99
N GLN A 145 16.39 0.06 -0.92
CA GLN A 145 17.71 0.17 -0.31
C GLN A 145 18.65 1.07 -1.12
N LEU A 146 18.56 1.01 -2.45
CA LEU A 146 19.31 1.86 -3.36
C LEU A 146 18.87 3.32 -3.24
N LEU A 147 17.56 3.59 -3.17
CA LEU A 147 17.01 4.93 -2.93
C LEU A 147 17.46 5.49 -1.57
N LYS A 148 17.49 4.66 -0.54
CA LYS A 148 17.97 5.05 0.80
C LYS A 148 19.46 5.41 0.81
N THR A 149 20.27 4.68 0.06
CA THR A 149 21.74 4.83 0.05
C THR A 149 22.20 6.01 -0.82
N TYR A 150 21.65 6.13 -2.03
CA TYR A 150 22.14 7.10 -3.02
C TYR A 150 21.40 8.44 -3.02
N LYS A 151 20.28 8.57 -2.28
CA LYS A 151 19.51 9.82 -2.13
C LYS A 151 19.28 10.57 -3.46
N PHE A 152 18.94 9.84 -4.54
CA PHE A 152 18.79 10.37 -5.90
C PHE A 152 17.85 11.58 -6.03
N ILE A 153 16.89 11.72 -5.10
CA ILE A 153 15.91 12.80 -5.08
C ILE A 153 16.31 13.79 -3.97
N ASN A 154 17.00 14.86 -4.36
CA ASN A 154 17.18 16.02 -3.51
C ASN A 154 15.87 16.82 -3.51
N LEU A 155 15.22 16.93 -2.35
CA LEU A 155 14.14 17.90 -2.20
C LEU A 155 14.78 19.28 -1.95
N PRO A 156 14.36 20.35 -2.66
CA PRO A 156 14.80 21.69 -2.32
C PRO A 156 14.37 21.99 -0.88
N GLY A 157 15.37 22.11 0.01
CA GLY A 157 15.19 22.22 1.46
C GLY A 157 14.46 23.48 1.92
N ASP A 158 14.17 24.40 0.99
CA ASP A 158 13.47 25.65 1.25
C ASP A 158 11.94 25.48 1.35
N VAL A 159 11.39 24.37 0.84
CA VAL A 159 9.93 24.12 0.77
C VAL A 159 9.49 22.93 1.62
N TYR A 160 10.33 21.89 1.69
CA TYR A 160 10.10 20.73 2.53
C TYR A 160 11.21 20.69 3.57
N TYR A 161 10.88 20.78 4.86
CA TYR A 161 11.80 20.71 6.01
C TYR A 161 12.60 19.38 6.13
N LEU A 162 12.76 18.63 5.04
CA LEU A 162 13.43 17.35 4.88
C LEU A 162 14.42 17.44 3.71
N SER A 163 15.72 17.27 3.98
CA SER A 163 16.78 17.34 2.96
C SER A 163 16.82 16.11 2.03
N TYR A 164 16.04 15.07 2.33
CA TYR A 164 15.94 13.84 1.53
C TYR A 164 14.62 13.13 1.83
N LEU A 165 14.09 12.37 0.86
CA LEU A 165 12.90 11.54 1.07
C LEU A 165 13.24 10.39 2.05
N PRO A 166 12.66 10.35 3.27
CA PRO A 166 12.95 9.29 4.21
C PRO A 166 12.23 8.00 3.77
N VAL A 167 12.97 7.09 3.12
CA VAL A 167 12.46 5.76 2.79
C VAL A 167 12.35 4.93 4.07
N ARG A 168 11.14 4.81 4.61
CA ARG A 168 10.83 3.90 5.72
C ARG A 168 10.20 2.63 5.16
N MET A 169 10.95 1.53 5.20
CA MET A 169 10.44 0.21 4.87
C MET A 169 9.66 -0.30 6.09
N ASN A 170 8.34 -0.45 5.95
CA ASN A 170 7.51 -1.04 6.99
C ASN A 170 7.36 -2.54 6.74
N LEU A 171 7.67 -3.37 7.73
CA LEU A 171 7.51 -4.83 7.66
C LEU A 171 6.06 -5.23 7.34
N PHE A 172 5.09 -4.44 7.78
CA PHE A 172 3.68 -4.69 7.49
C PHE A 172 3.39 -4.64 5.98
N ASP A 173 3.96 -3.67 5.26
CA ASP A 173 3.73 -3.55 3.81
C ASP A 173 4.42 -4.69 3.04
N PHE A 174 5.61 -5.10 3.48
CA PHE A 174 6.36 -6.23 2.92
C PHE A 174 5.77 -7.60 3.22
N THR A 175 4.73 -7.69 4.06
CA THR A 175 4.06 -8.95 4.37
C THR A 175 2.63 -8.97 3.82
N VAL A 176 1.86 -7.91 4.03
CA VAL A 176 0.46 -7.84 3.61
C VAL A 176 0.32 -7.75 2.09
N VAL A 177 1.13 -6.93 1.42
CA VAL A 177 1.03 -6.75 -0.03
C VAL A 177 1.38 -8.02 -0.81
N PRO A 178 2.49 -8.73 -0.51
CA PRO A 178 2.80 -10.01 -1.15
C PRO A 178 1.73 -11.08 -0.90
N LEU A 179 1.21 -11.16 0.32
CA LEU A 179 0.17 -12.12 0.67
C LEU A 179 -1.12 -11.84 -0.12
N ALA A 180 -1.53 -10.58 -0.20
CA ALA A 180 -2.69 -10.17 -1.00
C ALA A 180 -2.49 -10.49 -2.49
N ALA A 181 -1.30 -10.24 -3.06
CA ALA A 181 -1.00 -10.54 -4.45
C ALA A 181 -1.10 -12.05 -4.78
N ILE A 182 -0.57 -12.91 -3.90
CA ILE A 182 -0.68 -14.36 -4.03
C ILE A 182 -2.15 -14.81 -3.96
N ILE A 183 -2.92 -14.29 -3.01
CA ILE A 183 -4.36 -14.60 -2.88
C ILE A 183 -5.12 -14.21 -4.15
N ILE A 184 -4.89 -13.01 -4.68
CA ILE A 184 -5.56 -12.55 -5.89
C ILE A 184 -5.21 -13.42 -7.09
N THR A 185 -3.94 -13.82 -7.22
CA THR A 185 -3.48 -14.69 -8.29
C THR A 185 -4.07 -16.10 -8.19
N LEU A 186 -4.20 -16.63 -6.96
CA LEU A 186 -4.89 -17.89 -6.69
C LEU A 186 -6.38 -17.81 -7.07
N ILE A 187 -7.07 -16.73 -6.71
CA ILE A 187 -8.47 -16.54 -7.07
C ILE A 187 -8.63 -16.47 -8.61
N ALA A 188 -7.75 -15.73 -9.28
CA ALA A 188 -7.75 -15.61 -10.73
C ALA A 188 -7.52 -16.96 -11.44
N THR A 189 -6.71 -17.85 -10.86
CA THR A 189 -6.39 -19.16 -11.46
C THR A 189 -7.47 -20.23 -11.27
N ILE A 190 -8.45 -20.02 -10.38
CA ILE A 190 -9.55 -20.98 -10.19
C ILE A 190 -10.41 -21.10 -11.45
N TYR A 191 -10.75 -19.97 -12.08
CA TYR A 191 -11.60 -19.95 -13.29
C TYR A 191 -11.03 -20.79 -14.45
N PRO A 192 -9.79 -20.55 -14.93
CA PRO A 192 -9.21 -21.35 -16.01
C PRO A 192 -8.98 -22.81 -15.62
N SER A 193 -8.63 -23.09 -14.36
CA SER A 193 -8.45 -24.47 -13.89
C SER A 193 -9.75 -25.27 -13.94
N TRP A 194 -10.88 -24.64 -13.65
CA TRP A 194 -12.20 -25.25 -13.77
C TRP A 194 -12.61 -25.46 -15.24
N GLN A 195 -12.28 -24.50 -16.11
CA GLN A 195 -12.49 -24.63 -17.56
C GLN A 195 -11.72 -25.84 -18.13
N ALA A 196 -10.45 -26.00 -17.74
CA ALA A 196 -9.62 -27.14 -18.14
C ALA A 196 -10.19 -28.49 -17.71
N ALA A 197 -10.71 -28.56 -16.49
CA ALA A 197 -11.28 -29.78 -15.92
C ALA A 197 -12.59 -30.23 -16.62
N LYS A 198 -13.25 -29.32 -17.35
CA LYS A 198 -14.50 -29.55 -18.09
C LYS A 198 -14.30 -29.94 -19.55
N LEU A 199 -13.07 -29.91 -20.09
CA LEU A 199 -12.80 -30.35 -21.47
C LEU A 199 -13.21 -31.81 -21.65
N ASP A 200 -14.14 -32.06 -22.57
CA ASP A 200 -14.60 -33.41 -22.91
C ASP A 200 -13.50 -34.13 -23.70
N PRO A 201 -13.02 -35.33 -23.29
CA PRO A 201 -11.98 -36.05 -24.00
C PRO A 201 -12.35 -36.41 -25.45
N VAL A 202 -13.64 -36.45 -25.80
CA VAL A 202 -14.10 -36.87 -27.13
C VAL A 202 -13.99 -35.75 -28.18
N GLU A 203 -14.19 -34.49 -27.80
CA GLU A 203 -14.16 -33.36 -28.74
C GLU A 203 -12.79 -33.14 -29.41
N PRO A 204 -11.67 -33.05 -28.65
CA PRO A 204 -10.35 -32.79 -29.23
C PRO A 204 -9.84 -33.91 -30.14
N LEU A 205 -10.37 -35.13 -29.99
CA LEU A 205 -9.96 -36.31 -30.78
C LEU A 205 -10.84 -36.54 -32.01
N ARG A 206 -11.97 -35.84 -32.15
CA ARG A 206 -12.95 -36.04 -33.25
C ARG A 206 -12.83 -35.03 -34.39
N TYR A 207 -12.04 -33.97 -34.22
CA TYR A 207 -11.80 -32.97 -35.27
C TYR A 207 -10.62 -33.32 -36.20
N GLU A 208 -10.21 -34.61 -36.20
CA GLU A 208 -9.50 -35.29 -37.29
C GLU A 208 -10.23 -36.59 -37.66
#